data_AF-A0A6V7LIN4-F1
#
_entry.id   AF-A0A6V7LIN4-F1
#
_cell.length_a   1.000
_cell.length_b   1.000
_cell.length_c   1.000
_cell.angle_alpha   90.00
_cell.angle_beta   90.00
_cell.angle_gamma   90.00
#
_symmetry.space_group_name_H-M   'P 1'
#
loop_
_entity.id
_entity.type
_entity.pdbx_description
1 polymer ?
#
loop_
_entity_poly.entity_id
_entity_poly.type
_entity_poly.pdbx_seq_one_letter_code
_entity_poly.pdbx_strand_id
1 'polypeptide(L)'
;MCLVLPPGLLAGSSATDEFRCEPCNKNLTSLTRLKRHIQNVHTRPSKEPICNICKRVYSSLNSLRNHKSIYHRQHGKLEQQRKEEEQHKRDLQEQLYAQQQQQQQQPPPHDFGRMA
;
A
#
# COMPACT_ATOMS: atom_id res chain seq x y z
N MET A 1 -28.22 42.24 -47.56
CA MET A 1 -28.09 42.47 -46.11
C MET A 1 -26.96 41.59 -45.61
N CYS A 2 -25.79 42.19 -45.39
CA CYS A 2 -24.63 41.53 -44.79
C CYS A 2 -24.91 41.30 -43.30
N LEU A 3 -24.70 40.08 -42.80
CA LEU A 3 -24.28 39.89 -41.41
C LEU A 3 -23.17 38.84 -41.39
N VAL A 4 -21.95 39.35 -41.40
CA VAL A 4 -20.73 38.65 -41.07
C VAL A 4 -20.71 38.26 -39.59
N LEU A 5 -20.09 37.10 -39.32
CA LEU A 5 -19.77 36.37 -38.09
C LEU A 5 -19.62 37.14 -36.76
N PRO A 6 -19.71 36.37 -35.65
CA PRO A 6 -18.59 36.34 -34.70
C PRO A 6 -17.96 34.93 -34.63
N PRO A 7 -16.63 34.79 -34.78
CA PRO A 7 -15.89 33.61 -34.35
C PRO A 7 -15.69 33.76 -32.83
N GLY A 8 -16.58 33.17 -32.04
CA GLY A 8 -16.74 33.59 -30.65
C GLY A 8 -17.17 32.53 -29.67
N LEU A 9 -16.88 31.24 -29.92
CA LEU A 9 -16.94 30.27 -28.82
C LEU A 9 -15.63 29.52 -28.70
N LEU A 10 -14.61 30.27 -28.26
CA LEU A 10 -13.71 29.80 -27.22
C LEU A 10 -14.57 29.50 -25.98
N ALA A 11 -15.36 28.42 -26.01
CA ALA A 11 -15.79 27.79 -24.78
C ALA A 11 -14.51 27.24 -24.20
N GLY A 12 -13.92 28.01 -23.28
CA GLY A 12 -12.79 27.60 -22.51
C GLY A 12 -13.03 26.17 -22.06
N SER A 13 -12.15 25.28 -22.51
CA SER A 13 -11.84 24.04 -21.83
C SER A 13 -11.33 24.41 -20.44
N SER A 14 -12.20 24.93 -19.58
CA SER A 14 -11.98 24.95 -18.15
C SER A 14 -12.05 23.50 -17.74
N ALA A 15 -10.86 22.90 -17.67
CA ALA A 15 -10.54 21.63 -17.06
C ALA A 15 -11.11 21.57 -15.64
N THR A 16 -12.42 21.34 -15.55
CA THR A 16 -13.13 21.03 -14.31
C THR A 16 -13.61 19.58 -14.31
N ASP A 17 -13.39 18.87 -15.43
CA ASP A 17 -13.59 17.43 -15.56
C ASP A 17 -12.39 16.62 -15.03
N GLU A 18 -11.44 17.24 -14.31
CA GLU A 18 -10.25 16.50 -13.86
C GLU A 18 -10.58 15.38 -12.85
N PHE A 19 -11.71 15.48 -12.14
CA PHE A 19 -12.10 14.50 -11.12
C PHE A 19 -13.59 14.13 -11.17
N ARG A 20 -14.12 13.91 -12.37
CA ARG A 20 -15.48 13.41 -12.58
C ARG A 20 -15.56 11.89 -12.40
N CYS A 21 -16.63 11.43 -11.77
CA CYS A 21 -16.93 10.01 -11.64
C CYS A 21 -17.74 9.53 -12.84
N GLU A 22 -17.13 8.74 -13.71
CA GLU A 22 -17.79 8.18 -14.91
C GLU A 22 -19.10 7.41 -14.59
N PRO A 23 -19.15 6.52 -13.58
CA PRO A 23 -20.37 5.77 -13.25
C PRO A 23 -21.60 6.58 -12.82
N CYS A 24 -21.45 7.80 -12.27
CA CYS A 24 -22.57 8.60 -11.79
C CYS A 24 -22.49 10.08 -12.18
N ASN A 25 -21.53 10.42 -13.05
CA ASN A 25 -21.17 11.75 -13.53
C ASN A 25 -20.98 12.82 -12.44
N LYS A 26 -20.72 12.42 -11.20
CA LYS A 26 -20.52 13.35 -10.09
C LYS A 26 -19.14 14.00 -10.18
N ASN A 27 -19.08 15.32 -10.05
CA ASN A 27 -17.83 16.06 -9.99
C ASN A 27 -17.29 16.11 -8.54
N LEU A 28 -16.02 15.73 -8.36
CA LEU A 28 -15.35 15.77 -7.07
C LEU A 28 -14.24 16.83 -7.11
N THR A 29 -13.82 17.31 -5.94
CA THR A 29 -12.83 18.39 -5.83
C THR A 29 -11.37 17.90 -5.89
N SER A 30 -11.14 16.59 -6.05
CA SER A 30 -9.80 15.98 -6.01
C SER A 30 -9.84 14.52 -6.47
N LEU A 31 -8.75 14.05 -7.09
CA LEU A 31 -8.52 12.66 -7.47
C LEU A 31 -8.65 11.68 -6.29
N THR A 32 -8.16 12.05 -5.10
CA THR A 32 -8.25 11.22 -3.89
C THR A 32 -9.70 11.06 -3.45
N ARG A 33 -10.49 12.13 -3.57
CA ARG A 33 -11.93 12.09 -3.25
C ARG A 33 -12.70 11.27 -4.28
N LEU A 34 -12.34 11.39 -5.56
CA LEU A 34 -12.91 10.58 -6.64
C LEU A 34 -12.63 9.08 -6.42
N LYS A 35 -11.38 8.70 -6.17
CA LYS A 35 -11.01 7.31 -5.87
C LYS A 35 -11.78 6.73 -4.70
N ARG A 36 -11.89 7.48 -3.59
CA ARG A 36 -12.68 7.06 -2.42
C ARG A 36 -14.18 6.97 -2.74
N HIS A 37 -14.69 7.89 -3.55
CA HIS A 37 -16.09 7.88 -3.95
C HIS A 37 -16.41 6.64 -4.79
N ILE A 38 -15.59 6.33 -5.80
CA ILE A 38 -15.71 5.08 -6.57
C ILE A 38 -15.62 3.87 -5.64
N GLN A 39 -14.64 3.88 -4.73
CA GLN A 39 -14.46 2.78 -3.78
C GLN A 39 -15.64 2.53 -2.84
N ASN A 40 -16.34 3.57 -2.42
CA ASN A 40 -17.41 3.43 -1.43
C ASN A 40 -18.79 3.26 -2.08
N VAL A 41 -19.01 3.87 -3.24
CA VAL A 41 -20.34 3.98 -3.88
C VAL A 41 -20.49 2.99 -5.02
N HIS A 42 -19.43 2.77 -5.80
CA HIS A 42 -19.50 1.97 -7.03
C HIS A 42 -18.90 0.57 -6.86
N THR A 43 -17.79 0.45 -6.11
CA THR A 43 -17.26 -0.86 -5.74
C THR A 43 -17.68 -1.16 -4.31
N ARG A 44 -18.93 -1.59 -4.12
CA ARG A 44 -19.42 -2.08 -2.82
C ARG A 44 -18.34 -2.97 -2.18
N PRO A 45 -17.68 -2.54 -1.08
CA PRO A 45 -16.56 -3.30 -0.56
C PRO A 45 -17.10 -4.65 -0.09
N SER A 46 -16.73 -5.72 -0.80
CA SER A 46 -17.06 -7.12 -0.51
C SER A 46 -16.66 -7.53 0.93
N LYS A 47 -15.85 -6.71 1.60
CA LYS A 47 -15.52 -6.83 3.01
C LYS A 47 -15.64 -5.47 3.68
N GLU A 48 -16.62 -5.34 4.57
CA GLU A 48 -16.72 -4.15 5.41
C GLU A 48 -15.39 -3.94 6.15
N PRO A 49 -14.86 -2.72 6.26
CA PRO A 49 -13.60 -2.48 6.95
C PRO A 49 -13.80 -2.61 8.46
N ILE A 50 -13.48 -3.80 8.97
CA ILE A 50 -13.59 -4.17 10.38
C ILE A 50 -12.25 -3.95 11.10
N CYS A 51 -12.30 -3.43 12.31
CA CYS A 51 -11.14 -3.39 13.18
C CYS A 51 -10.85 -4.78 13.75
N ASN A 52 -9.70 -5.37 13.43
CA ASN A 52 -9.33 -6.70 13.95
C ASN A 52 -9.10 -6.74 15.48
N ILE A 53 -9.06 -5.59 16.14
CA ILE A 53 -8.77 -5.48 17.58
C ILE A 53 -10.07 -5.39 18.38
N CYS A 54 -10.99 -4.51 17.98
CA CYS A 54 -12.26 -4.29 18.68
C CYS A 54 -13.50 -4.75 17.90
N LYS A 55 -13.30 -5.33 16.71
CA LYS A 55 -14.33 -5.85 15.79
C LYS A 55 -15.39 -4.83 15.34
N ARG A 56 -15.15 -3.52 15.52
CA ARG A 56 -16.03 -2.47 15.01
C ARG A 56 -15.96 -2.36 13.49
N VAL A 57 -17.13 -2.19 12.87
CA VAL A 57 -17.29 -2.01 11.43
C VAL A 57 -17.30 -0.53 11.07
N TYR A 58 -16.66 -0.16 9.98
CA TYR A 58 -16.59 1.22 9.49
C TYR A 58 -17.14 1.33 8.08
N SER A 59 -17.57 2.53 7.68
CA SER A 59 -18.06 2.82 6.33
C SER A 59 -16.95 3.04 5.30
N SER A 60 -15.69 3.17 5.74
CA SER A 60 -14.54 3.32 4.85
C SER A 60 -13.24 2.87 5.51
N LEU A 61 -12.26 2.46 4.69
CA LEU A 61 -10.92 2.09 5.16
C LEU A 61 -10.20 3.26 5.85
N ASN A 62 -10.45 4.49 5.43
CA ASN A 62 -9.82 5.67 6.03
C ASN A 62 -10.34 5.90 7.46
N SER A 63 -11.65 5.71 7.68
CA SER A 63 -12.25 5.77 9.01
C SER A 63 -11.66 4.70 9.93
N LEU A 64 -11.49 3.48 9.42
CA LEU A 64 -10.84 2.39 10.15
C LEU A 64 -9.37 2.73 10.48
N ARG A 65 -8.61 3.28 9.54
CA ARG A 65 -7.20 3.67 9.74
C ARG A 65 -7.07 4.74 10.83
N ASN A 66 -7.93 5.76 10.78
CA ASN A 66 -7.96 6.80 11.81
C ASN A 66 -8.32 6.22 13.18
N HIS A 67 -9.34 5.36 13.25
CA HIS A 67 -9.71 4.66 14.48
C HIS A 67 -8.53 3.87 15.05
N LYS A 68 -7.83 3.07 14.22
CA LYS A 68 -6.64 2.33 14.67
C LYS A 68 -5.53 3.27 15.15
N SER A 69 -5.33 4.42 14.51
CA SER A 69 -4.29 5.38 14.92
C SER A 69 -4.58 6.05 16.27
N ILE A 70 -5.86 6.32 16.59
CA ILE A 70 -6.25 7.01 17.82
C ILE A 70 -6.39 6.01 18.98
N TYR A 71 -7.12 4.91 18.75
CA TYR A 71 -7.49 3.96 19.81
C TYR A 71 -6.55 2.75 19.92
N HIS A 72 -5.82 2.45 18.86
CA HIS A 72 -4.94 1.27 18.78
C HIS A 72 -3.52 1.63 18.34
N ARG A 73 -3.07 2.84 18.66
CA ARG A 73 -1.75 3.37 18.27
C ARG A 73 -0.61 2.42 18.64
N GLN A 74 -0.73 1.76 19.79
CA GLN A 74 0.26 0.81 20.30
C GLN A 74 0.22 -0.52 19.52
N HIS A 75 -0.94 -0.94 19.03
CA HIS A 75 -1.06 -2.14 18.20
C HIS A 75 -0.31 -1.99 16.87
N GLY A 76 -0.32 -0.81 16.25
CA GLY A 76 0.45 -0.54 15.04
C GLY A 76 1.96 -0.73 15.24
N LYS A 77 2.49 -0.38 16.43
CA LYS A 77 3.90 -0.60 16.78
C LYS A 77 4.20 -2.08 16.99
N LEU A 78 3.33 -2.80 17.69
CA LEU A 78 3.47 -4.24 17.89
C LEU A 78 3.39 -5.02 16.57
N GLU A 79 2.51 -4.64 15.64
CA GLU A 79 2.44 -5.24 14.31
C GLU A 79 3.72 -4.99 13.50
N GLN A 80 4.28 -3.79 13.60
CA GLN A 80 5.54 -3.46 12.93
C GLN A 80 6.73 -4.23 13.54
N GLN A 81 6.83 -4.26 14.86
CA GLN A 81 7.87 -5.01 15.58
C GLN A 81 7.82 -6.51 15.27
N ARG A 82 6.63 -7.13 15.23
CA ARG A 82 6.52 -8.55 14.84
C ARG A 82 7.01 -8.79 13.42
N LYS A 83 6.69 -7.91 12.48
CA LYS A 83 7.17 -8.04 11.09
C LYS A 83 8.68 -7.89 10.99
N GLU A 84 9.26 -6.95 11.74
CA GLU A 84 10.70 -6.72 11.81
C GLU A 84 11.41 -7.92 12.45
N GLU A 85 10.86 -8.48 13.52
CA GLU A 85 11.36 -9.70 14.16
C GLU A 85 11.27 -10.91 13.23
N GLU A 86 10.16 -11.08 12.50
CA GLU A 86 10.00 -12.13 11.50
C GLU A 86 11.00 -11.97 10.34
N GLN A 87 11.22 -10.75 9.86
CA GLN A 87 12.24 -10.48 8.85
C GLN A 87 13.63 -10.82 9.39
N HIS A 88 13.96 -10.35 10.59
CA HIS A 88 15.26 -10.62 11.22
C HIS A 88 15.51 -12.12 11.39
N LYS A 89 14.49 -12.90 11.79
CA LYS A 89 14.59 -14.36 11.89
C LYS A 89 14.83 -15.01 10.52
N ARG A 90 14.17 -14.55 9.45
CA ARG A 90 14.43 -15.03 8.09
C ARG A 90 15.86 -14.73 7.65
N ASP A 91 16.30 -13.50 7.82
CA ASP A 91 17.65 -13.07 7.44
C ASP A 91 18.71 -13.87 8.22
N LEU A 92 18.50 -14.10 9.52
CA LEU A 92 19.38 -14.92 10.34
C LEU A 92 19.41 -16.37 9.87
N GLN A 93 18.25 -16.93 9.49
CA GLN A 93 18.17 -18.29 8.97
C GLN A 93 18.92 -18.42 7.64
N GLU A 94 18.81 -17.44 6.74
CA GLU A 94 19.57 -17.39 5.49
C GLU A 94 21.09 -17.29 5.76
N GLN A 95 21.50 -16.46 6.71
CA GLN A 95 22.90 -16.34 7.12
C GLN A 95 23.45 -17.65 7.68
N LEU A 96 22.71 -18.32 8.57
CA LEU A 96 23.10 -19.61 9.14
C LEU A 96 23.24 -20.68 8.06
N TYR A 97 22.29 -20.73 7.12
CA TYR A 97 22.35 -21.64 5.99
C TYR A 97 23.58 -21.41 5.11
N ALA A 98 23.87 -20.14 4.77
CA ALA A 98 25.06 -19.78 4.01
C ALA A 98 26.36 -20.14 4.75
N GLN A 99 26.43 -19.91 6.06
CA GLN A 99 27.58 -20.26 6.89
C GLN A 99 27.80 -21.78 6.94
N GLN A 100 26.72 -22.57 7.02
CA GLN A 100 26.80 -24.03 7.05
C GLN A 100 27.27 -24.60 5.70
N GLN A 101 26.89 -23.99 4.58
CA GLN A 101 27.38 -24.38 3.26
C GLN A 101 28.88 -24.10 3.07
N GLN A 102 29.37 -22.96 3.58
CA GLN A 102 30.79 -22.63 3.53
C GLN A 102 31.65 -23.63 4.32
N GLN A 103 31.17 -24.08 5.49
CA GLN A 103 31.85 -25.10 6.29
C GLN A 103 31.91 -26.47 5.59
N GLN A 104 30.87 -26.82 4.81
CA GLN A 104 30.87 -28.05 4.00
C GLN A 104 31.77 -27.97 2.75
N GLN A 105 32.24 -26.77 2.39
CA GLN A 105 33.12 -26.54 1.23
C GLN A 105 34.59 -26.32 1.61
N GLN A 106 34.96 -26.35 2.90
CA GLN A 106 36.38 -26.27 3.31
C GLN A 106 37.08 -27.60 3.00
N PRO A 107 38.20 -27.60 2.24
CA PRO A 107 39.00 -28.81 2.08
C PRO A 107 39.56 -29.23 3.45
N PRO A 108 39.71 -30.53 3.73
CA PRO A 108 40.29 -30.99 4.99
C PRO A 108 41.67 -30.34 5.18
N PRO A 109 42.09 -30.06 6.43
CA PRO A 109 43.42 -29.53 6.68
C PRO A 109 44.43 -30.46 6.01
N HIS A 110 45.18 -29.92 5.05
CA HIS A 110 46.26 -30.63 4.39
C HIS A 110 47.31 -30.95 5.47
N ASP A 111 47.34 -32.20 5.91
CA ASP A 111 48.43 -32.78 6.68
C ASP A 111 49.68 -32.73 5.79
N PHE A 112 50.49 -31.68 5.93
CA PHE A 112 51.86 -31.70 5.41
C PHE A 112 52.66 -32.64 6.31
N GLY A 113 52.50 -33.93 6.02
CA GLY A 113 53.30 -35.01 6.53
C GLY A 113 54.77 -34.67 6.37
N ARG A 114 55.39 -34.45 7.52
CA ARG A 114 56.82 -34.30 7.77
C ARG A 114 57.54 -35.52 7.21
N MET A 115 58.24 -35.39 6.08
CA MET A 115 59.16 -36.42 5.59
C MET A 115 60.55 -36.14 6.17
N ALA A 116 61.00 -37.11 6.96
CA ALA A 116 62.33 -37.27 7.54
C ALA A 116 63.28 -37.94 6.53
#